data_AF-A0A9J5XAX9-F1
#
_entry.id   AF-A0A9J5XAX9-F1
#
_cell.length_a   1.000
_cell.length_b   1.000
_cell.length_c   1.000
_cell.angle_alpha   90.00
_cell.angle_beta   90.00
_cell.angle_gamma   90.00
#
_symmetry.space_group_name_H-M   'P 1'
#
loop_
_entity.id
_entity.type
_entity.pdbx_description
1 polymer ?
#
loop_
_entity_poly.entity_id
_entity_poly.type
_entity_poly.pdbx_seq_one_letter_code
_entity_poly.pdbx_strand_id
1 'polypeptide(L)'
;MQLWEATLINAPSMVPELLGYFPCLVEILERSFDHLKVATNIIEDYVILGGREFLSLQASNIAKLLDLVVGNVNDRGLLSVIPVIDILVQCFPMEVPQLISSTLQRLIIMCLTGGDDHDPSKAAVKASSSALLARILVMNTNYLAQLTSDPSLSIHLQKSGFPSEENILLCLVDMWLEKVDNVTSFQKKTIGLALSIILTLRLPQVLDKLDQIMSVCTSVIMGGSEDLSEEESSSDNVSSSKPHVPSKELRRRQMKLSDPINQISLENSVRDNLQTCSSLHGESFNAAIGRLHPSVLNQLKQALKMP
;
A
#
# COMPACT_ATOMS: atom_id res chain seq x y z
N MET A 1 25.35 13.09 -2.55
CA MET A 1 24.34 12.02 -2.69
C MET A 1 24.89 10.68 -2.19
N GLN A 2 25.82 10.01 -2.89
CA GLN A 2 26.32 8.70 -2.46
C GLN A 2 27.00 8.69 -1.07
N LEU A 3 27.81 9.71 -0.75
CA LEU A 3 28.38 9.84 0.59
C LEU A 3 27.30 10.00 1.67
N TRP A 4 26.23 10.73 1.37
CA TRP A 4 25.12 10.95 2.30
C TRP A 4 24.37 9.64 2.57
N GLU A 5 24.04 8.87 1.53
CA GLU A 5 23.47 7.54 1.65
C GLU A 5 24.37 6.63 2.49
N ALA A 6 25.68 6.58 2.18
CA ALA A 6 26.64 5.78 2.95
C ALA A 6 26.70 6.19 4.44
N THR A 7 26.61 7.49 4.75
CA THR A 7 26.55 7.97 6.13
C THR A 7 25.31 7.45 6.85
N LEU A 8 24.12 7.50 6.23
CA LEU A 8 22.88 7.01 6.86
C LEU A 8 22.88 5.49 7.04
N ILE A 9 23.45 4.75 6.09
CA ILE A 9 23.59 3.30 6.16
C ILE A 9 24.42 2.88 7.40
N ASN A 10 25.51 3.61 7.65
CA ASN A 10 26.49 3.27 8.69
C ASN A 10 26.25 3.97 10.03
N ALA A 11 25.30 4.92 10.09
CA ALA A 11 24.96 5.62 11.32
C ALA A 11 24.29 4.65 12.33
N PRO A 12 24.73 4.63 13.61
CA PRO A 12 24.16 3.77 14.65
C PRO A 12 22.77 4.22 15.08
N SER A 13 22.50 5.52 15.01
CA SER A 13 21.25 6.16 15.37
C SER A 13 21.11 7.46 14.58
N MET A 14 19.89 7.96 14.49
CA MET A 14 19.65 9.30 13.97
C MET A 14 20.17 10.35 14.95
N VAL A 15 20.74 11.44 14.42
CA VAL A 15 21.16 12.61 15.21
C VAL A 15 20.60 13.90 14.58
N PRO A 16 20.40 14.98 15.36
CA PRO A 16 19.75 16.20 14.87
C PRO A 16 20.43 16.83 13.65
N GLU A 17 21.76 16.78 13.58
CA GLU A 17 22.54 17.30 12.45
C GLU A 17 22.25 16.52 11.17
N LEU A 18 22.15 15.19 11.26
CA LEU A 18 21.79 14.35 10.12
C LEU A 18 20.34 14.61 9.69
N LEU A 19 19.41 14.81 10.62
CA LEU A 19 18.02 15.19 10.30
C LEU A 19 17.95 16.55 9.58
N GLY A 20 18.80 17.49 10.00
CA GLY A 20 18.87 18.84 9.44
C GLY A 20 19.26 18.89 7.96
N TYR A 21 19.85 17.83 7.39
CA TYR A 21 20.20 17.77 5.97
C TYR A 21 19.05 17.40 5.04
N PHE A 22 17.95 16.81 5.55
CA PHE A 22 16.84 16.35 4.70
C PHE A 22 16.27 17.44 3.75
N PRO A 23 16.10 18.72 4.16
CA PRO A 23 15.66 19.78 3.26
C PRO A 23 16.54 19.95 2.01
N CYS A 24 17.84 19.67 2.11
CA CYS A 24 18.76 19.72 0.97
C CYS A 24 18.38 18.69 -0.11
N LEU A 25 17.73 17.57 0.25
CA LEU A 25 17.26 16.59 -0.72
C LEU A 25 16.14 17.17 -1.59
N VAL A 26 15.28 18.00 -1.00
CA VAL A 26 14.22 18.71 -1.73
C VAL A 26 14.85 19.64 -2.78
N GLU A 27 15.83 20.46 -2.39
CA GLU A 27 16.52 21.37 -3.29
C GLU A 27 17.26 20.65 -4.43
N ILE A 28 17.82 19.47 -4.16
CA ILE A 28 18.48 18.64 -5.19
C ILE A 28 17.44 18.15 -6.21
N LEU A 29 16.32 17.61 -5.75
CA LEU A 29 15.28 17.06 -6.63
C LEU A 29 14.47 18.13 -7.37
N GLU A 30 14.42 19.37 -6.86
CA GLU A 30 13.85 20.51 -7.58
C GLU A 30 14.66 20.87 -8.83
N ARG A 31 15.95 20.54 -8.87
CA ARG A 31 16.83 20.85 -10.01
C ARG A 31 16.86 19.73 -11.05
N SER A 32 16.88 18.48 -10.62
CA SER A 32 16.94 17.31 -11.50
C SER A 32 16.53 16.02 -10.79
N PHE A 33 15.98 15.09 -11.56
CA PHE A 33 15.66 13.72 -11.13
C PHE A 33 16.74 12.68 -11.51
N ASP A 34 17.90 13.10 -12.03
CA ASP A 34 19.00 12.19 -12.45
C ASP A 34 19.48 11.27 -11.32
N HIS A 35 19.33 11.71 -10.07
CA HIS A 35 19.72 10.97 -8.88
C HIS A 35 18.53 10.44 -8.08
N LEU A 36 17.34 10.33 -8.69
CA LEU A 36 16.12 9.91 -8.02
C LEU A 36 16.29 8.59 -7.27
N LYS A 37 16.96 7.60 -7.87
CA LYS A 37 17.18 6.31 -7.21
C LYS A 37 17.97 6.41 -5.91
N VAL A 38 19.01 7.25 -5.89
CA VAL A 38 19.79 7.50 -4.67
C VAL A 38 18.97 8.32 -3.67
N ALA A 39 18.19 9.29 -4.16
CA ALA A 39 17.28 10.05 -3.31
C ALA A 39 16.23 9.18 -2.61
N THR A 40 15.61 8.23 -3.34
CA THR A 40 14.63 7.30 -2.77
C THR A 40 15.26 6.42 -1.68
N ASN A 41 16.50 5.97 -1.88
CA ASN A 41 17.22 5.20 -0.87
C ASN A 41 17.53 6.05 0.38
N ILE A 42 17.93 7.30 0.20
CA ILE A 42 18.17 8.25 1.29
C ILE A 42 16.88 8.47 2.10
N ILE A 43 15.73 8.67 1.44
CA ILE A 43 14.43 8.83 2.12
C ILE A 43 14.09 7.57 2.91
N GLU A 44 14.21 6.38 2.31
CA GLU A 44 14.01 5.10 3.00
C GLU A 44 14.91 5.00 4.25
N ASP A 45 16.18 5.37 4.14
CA ASP A 45 17.12 5.33 5.26
C ASP A 45 16.75 6.31 6.37
N TYR A 46 16.24 7.50 6.03
CA TYR A 46 15.72 8.44 7.01
C TYR A 46 14.49 7.91 7.74
N VAL A 47 13.58 7.24 7.01
CA VAL A 47 12.38 6.64 7.63
C VAL A 47 12.76 5.53 8.59
N ILE A 48 13.63 4.62 8.17
CA ILE A 48 14.06 3.46 8.96
C ILE A 48 14.90 3.90 10.17
N LEU A 49 15.84 4.85 9.98
CA LEU A 49 16.77 5.27 11.04
C LEU A 49 16.16 6.32 11.98
N GLY A 50 15.42 7.29 11.44
CA GLY A 50 14.92 8.45 12.18
C GLY A 50 13.50 8.29 12.71
N GLY A 51 12.73 7.35 12.19
CA GLY A 51 11.41 7.00 12.71
C GLY A 51 10.49 8.21 12.91
N ARG A 52 9.80 8.23 14.06
CA ARG A 52 8.81 9.26 14.39
C ARG A 52 9.42 10.65 14.53
N GLU A 53 10.65 10.77 15.01
CA GLU A 53 11.36 12.04 15.12
C GLU A 53 11.58 12.66 13.74
N PHE A 54 12.06 11.85 12.78
CA PHE A 54 12.21 12.27 11.39
C PHE A 54 10.89 12.78 10.79
N LEU A 55 9.80 12.01 10.92
CA LEU A 55 8.49 12.45 10.43
C LEU A 55 8.07 13.78 11.06
N SER A 56 8.22 13.92 12.39
CA SER A 56 7.77 15.12 13.10
C SER A 56 8.50 16.39 12.68
N LEU A 57 9.80 16.31 12.39
CA LEU A 57 10.63 17.45 12.02
C LEU A 57 10.60 17.76 10.52
N GLN A 58 10.37 16.74 9.68
CA GLN A 58 10.49 16.86 8.23
C GLN A 58 9.17 16.68 7.47
N ALA A 59 8.02 16.61 8.16
CA ALA A 59 6.70 16.38 7.56
C ALA A 59 6.43 17.25 6.31
N SER A 60 6.60 18.57 6.43
CA SER A 60 6.37 19.50 5.32
C SER A 60 7.31 19.25 4.13
N ASN A 61 8.58 18.93 4.40
CA ASN A 61 9.56 18.62 3.38
C ASN A 61 9.27 17.27 2.69
N ILE A 62 8.80 16.27 3.45
CA ILE A 62 8.36 14.98 2.90
C ILE A 62 7.18 15.18 1.95
N ALA A 63 6.15 15.92 2.38
CA ALA A 63 4.98 16.21 1.54
C ALA A 63 5.38 16.95 0.26
N LYS A 64 6.17 18.02 0.40
CA LYS A 64 6.67 18.81 -0.75
C LYS A 64 7.48 17.95 -1.71
N LEU A 65 8.39 17.12 -1.19
CA LEU A 65 9.24 16.25 -2.00
C LEU A 65 8.40 15.22 -2.77
N LEU A 66 7.46 14.54 -2.12
CA LEU A 66 6.64 13.52 -2.77
C LEU A 66 5.70 14.13 -3.81
N ASP A 67 5.11 15.30 -3.52
CA ASP A 67 4.28 16.04 -4.50
C ASP A 67 5.08 16.47 -5.73
N LEU A 68 6.31 16.93 -5.54
CA LEU A 68 7.23 17.27 -6.63
C LEU A 68 7.55 16.03 -7.46
N VAL A 69 7.96 14.94 -6.83
CA VAL A 69 8.45 13.76 -7.54
C VAL A 69 7.32 13.05 -8.28
N VAL A 70 6.22 12.70 -7.60
CA VAL A 70 5.10 11.94 -8.20
C VAL A 70 4.42 12.72 -9.32
N GLY A 71 4.54 14.05 -9.35
CA GLY A 71 3.96 14.89 -10.40
C GLY A 71 4.77 15.01 -11.67
N ASN A 72 6.07 14.68 -11.63
CA ASN A 72 7.00 15.09 -12.68
C ASN A 72 7.88 13.95 -13.22
N VAL A 73 7.84 12.77 -12.61
CA VAL A 73 8.63 11.61 -13.07
C VAL A 73 7.81 10.67 -13.96
N ASN A 74 8.48 9.91 -14.82
CA ASN A 74 7.86 8.88 -15.65
C ASN A 74 7.54 7.60 -14.85
N ASP A 75 6.96 6.59 -15.51
CA ASP A 75 6.56 5.32 -14.89
C ASP A 75 7.71 4.61 -14.15
N ARG A 76 8.94 4.64 -14.70
CA ARG A 76 10.13 4.12 -14.02
C ARG A 76 10.43 4.88 -12.73
N GLY A 77 10.33 6.21 -12.77
CA GLY A 77 10.51 7.05 -11.59
C GLY A 77 9.44 6.77 -10.52
N LEU A 78 8.18 6.62 -10.94
CA LEU A 78 7.07 6.28 -10.04
C LEU A 78 7.30 4.93 -9.35
N LEU A 79 7.70 3.90 -10.11
CA LEU A 79 8.04 2.59 -9.56
C LEU A 79 9.22 2.62 -8.58
N SER A 80 10.10 3.63 -8.67
CA SER A 80 11.17 3.81 -7.67
C SER A 80 10.71 4.49 -6.39
N VAL A 81 9.63 5.27 -6.44
CA VAL A 81 9.17 6.15 -5.34
C VAL A 81 8.01 5.54 -4.56
N ILE A 82 7.09 4.82 -5.22
CA ILE A 82 5.95 4.15 -4.58
C ILE A 82 6.39 3.25 -3.41
N PRO A 83 7.47 2.45 -3.50
CA PRO A 83 7.93 1.65 -2.35
C PRO A 83 8.33 2.49 -1.13
N VAL A 84 8.85 3.70 -1.34
CA VAL A 84 9.20 4.62 -0.24
C VAL A 84 7.94 5.18 0.41
N ILE A 85 6.91 5.50 -0.39
CA ILE A 85 5.60 5.90 0.11
C ILE A 85 4.96 4.75 0.91
N ASP A 86 5.08 3.52 0.43
CA ASP A 86 4.59 2.32 1.13
C ASP A 86 5.24 2.17 2.50
N ILE A 87 6.56 2.32 2.59
CA ILE A 87 7.31 2.28 3.87
C ILE A 87 6.86 3.41 4.81
N LEU A 88 6.64 4.63 4.31
CA LEU A 88 6.14 5.74 5.11
C LEU A 88 4.74 5.43 5.68
N VAL A 89 3.83 4.90 4.86
CA VAL A 89 2.47 4.52 5.28
C VAL A 89 2.51 3.33 6.26
N GLN A 90 3.36 2.34 6.02
CA GLN A 90 3.56 1.20 6.91
C GLN A 90 4.00 1.67 8.30
N CYS A 91 4.98 2.58 8.37
CA CYS A 91 5.51 3.09 9.63
C CYS A 91 4.57 4.07 10.34
N PHE A 92 3.81 4.86 9.60
CA PHE A 92 2.98 5.97 10.13
C PHE A 92 1.60 6.05 9.46
N PRO A 93 0.75 5.01 9.63
CA PRO A 93 -0.50 4.86 8.87
C PRO A 93 -1.57 5.90 9.18
N MET A 94 -1.46 6.63 10.30
CA MET A 94 -2.43 7.65 10.67
C MET A 94 -2.00 9.04 10.19
N GLU A 95 -0.69 9.32 10.28
CA GLU A 95 -0.12 10.64 10.03
C GLU A 95 0.26 10.85 8.56
N VAL A 96 0.93 9.87 7.93
CA VAL A 96 1.46 10.03 6.57
C VAL A 96 0.34 10.19 5.55
N PRO A 97 -0.71 9.34 5.50
CA PRO A 97 -1.74 9.49 4.47
C PRO A 97 -2.36 10.89 4.44
N GLN A 98 -2.64 11.47 5.61
CA GLN A 98 -3.14 12.84 5.72
C GLN A 98 -2.13 13.87 5.22
N LEU A 99 -0.86 13.71 5.58
CA LEU A 99 0.24 14.60 5.19
C LEU A 99 0.46 14.64 3.67
N ILE A 100 0.30 13.51 2.99
CA ILE A 100 0.58 13.35 1.54
C ILE A 100 -0.70 13.22 0.70
N SER A 101 -1.80 13.81 1.16
CA SER A 101 -3.13 13.67 0.53
C SER A 101 -3.13 14.02 -0.96
N SER A 102 -2.46 15.10 -1.35
CA SER A 102 -2.28 15.53 -2.75
C SER A 102 -1.57 14.46 -3.61
N THR A 103 -0.49 13.89 -3.09
CA THR A 103 0.22 12.78 -3.72
C THR A 103 -0.70 11.57 -3.90
N LEU A 104 -1.48 11.21 -2.87
CA LEU A 104 -2.42 10.09 -2.92
C LEU A 104 -3.55 10.31 -3.93
N GLN A 105 -4.12 11.53 -4.00
CA GLN A 105 -5.11 11.89 -5.02
C GLN A 105 -4.55 11.67 -6.43
N ARG A 106 -3.28 12.06 -6.68
CA ARG A 106 -2.62 11.84 -7.97
C ARG A 106 -2.45 10.36 -8.29
N LEU A 107 -2.07 9.53 -7.31
CA LEU A 107 -1.98 8.08 -7.50
C LEU A 107 -3.34 7.45 -7.78
N ILE A 108 -4.42 7.89 -7.13
CA ILE A 108 -5.79 7.45 -7.43
C ILE A 108 -6.16 7.81 -8.88
N ILE A 109 -5.89 9.06 -9.29
CA ILE A 109 -6.14 9.50 -10.66
C ILE A 109 -5.37 8.62 -11.65
N MET A 110 -4.10 8.33 -11.42
CA MET A 110 -3.32 7.44 -12.31
C MET A 110 -3.81 5.99 -12.32
N CYS A 111 -4.38 5.50 -11.21
CA CYS A 111 -4.98 4.16 -11.17
C CYS A 111 -6.24 4.09 -12.02
N LEU A 112 -7.13 5.08 -11.85
CA LEU A 112 -8.48 5.08 -12.41
C LEU A 112 -8.57 5.74 -13.79
N THR A 113 -7.58 6.54 -14.16
CA THR A 113 -7.50 7.23 -15.44
C THR A 113 -6.18 6.88 -16.12
N GLY A 114 -6.24 6.60 -17.40
CA GLY A 114 -5.06 6.22 -18.18
C GLY A 114 -5.29 4.93 -18.94
N GLY A 115 -5.19 5.04 -20.25
CA GLY A 115 -5.34 3.94 -21.19
C GLY A 115 -4.07 3.08 -21.32
N ASP A 116 -4.37 1.81 -21.57
CA ASP A 116 -3.56 0.71 -22.08
C ASP A 116 -2.70 -0.08 -21.08
N ASP A 117 -3.31 -1.14 -20.54
CA ASP A 117 -2.59 -2.21 -19.81
C ASP A 117 -1.65 -3.02 -20.71
N HIS A 118 -1.64 -2.79 -22.04
CA HIS A 118 -0.62 -3.35 -22.91
C HIS A 118 0.76 -2.74 -22.66
N ASP A 119 0.87 -1.56 -22.03
CA ASP A 119 2.16 -1.03 -21.55
C ASP A 119 2.52 -1.65 -20.18
N PRO A 120 3.57 -2.50 -20.11
CA PRO A 120 3.94 -3.18 -18.88
C PRO A 120 4.33 -2.22 -17.76
N SER A 121 4.90 -1.06 -18.10
CA SER A 121 5.36 -0.08 -17.11
C SER A 121 4.18 0.63 -16.44
N LYS A 122 3.17 1.02 -17.21
CA LYS A 122 1.92 1.58 -16.68
C LYS A 122 1.13 0.56 -15.89
N ALA A 123 1.04 -0.68 -16.38
CA ALA A 123 0.39 -1.76 -15.66
C ALA A 123 1.05 -2.01 -14.29
N ALA A 124 2.40 -2.01 -14.24
CA ALA A 124 3.15 -2.13 -12.99
C ALA A 124 2.93 -0.94 -12.04
N VAL A 125 2.86 0.30 -12.56
CA VAL A 125 2.55 1.49 -11.75
C VAL A 125 1.15 1.41 -11.16
N LYS A 126 0.15 1.00 -11.96
CA LYS A 126 -1.23 0.80 -11.50
C LYS A 126 -1.30 -0.28 -10.43
N ALA A 127 -0.67 -1.44 -10.65
CA ALA A 127 -0.64 -2.53 -9.67
C ALA A 127 0.02 -2.09 -8.35
N SER A 128 1.17 -1.40 -8.43
CA SER A 128 1.90 -0.91 -7.25
C SER A 128 1.12 0.16 -6.48
N SER A 129 0.51 1.11 -7.19
CA SER A 129 -0.32 2.16 -6.59
C SER A 129 -1.60 1.59 -5.99
N SER A 130 -2.23 0.63 -6.66
CA SER A 130 -3.41 -0.09 -6.19
C SER A 130 -3.12 -0.85 -4.88
N ALA A 131 -1.98 -1.54 -4.80
CA ALA A 131 -1.54 -2.21 -3.56
C ALA A 131 -1.28 -1.23 -2.41
N LEU A 132 -0.66 -0.07 -2.69
CA LEU A 132 -0.48 1.00 -1.69
C LEU A 132 -1.84 1.52 -1.18
N LEU A 133 -2.80 1.74 -2.06
CA LEU A 133 -4.15 2.18 -1.68
C LEU A 133 -4.89 1.11 -0.87
N ALA A 134 -4.70 -0.18 -1.18
CA ALA A 134 -5.21 -1.29 -0.37
C ALA A 134 -4.63 -1.24 1.05
N ARG A 135 -3.31 -1.05 1.20
CA ARG A 135 -2.66 -0.88 2.51
C ARG A 135 -3.30 0.28 3.28
N ILE A 136 -3.52 1.43 2.64
CA ILE A 136 -4.14 2.59 3.29
C ILE A 136 -5.56 2.25 3.75
N LEU A 137 -6.36 1.51 2.96
CA LEU A 137 -7.70 1.07 3.40
C LEU A 137 -7.61 0.17 4.64
N VAL A 138 -6.69 -0.81 4.63
CA VAL A 138 -6.52 -1.77 5.72
C VAL A 138 -6.09 -1.08 7.01
N MET A 139 -5.16 -0.14 6.91
CA MET A 139 -4.57 0.51 8.09
C MET A 139 -5.36 1.74 8.55
N ASN A 140 -6.11 2.39 7.66
CA ASN A 140 -6.85 3.62 7.93
C ASN A 140 -8.07 3.77 7.01
N THR A 141 -9.04 2.88 7.20
CA THR A 141 -10.27 2.80 6.39
C THR A 141 -11.02 4.13 6.30
N ASN A 142 -11.13 4.84 7.42
CA ASN A 142 -11.83 6.12 7.50
C ASN A 142 -11.18 7.17 6.60
N TYR A 143 -9.85 7.25 6.61
CA TYR A 143 -9.14 8.21 5.77
C TYR A 143 -9.36 7.94 4.28
N LEU A 144 -9.23 6.68 3.82
CA LEU A 144 -9.42 6.39 2.39
C LEU A 144 -10.86 6.64 1.96
N ALA A 145 -11.85 6.31 2.80
CA ALA A 145 -13.26 6.61 2.53
C ALA A 145 -13.52 8.13 2.43
N GLN A 146 -12.88 8.94 3.27
CA GLN A 146 -12.93 10.40 3.18
C GLN A 146 -12.26 10.92 1.91
N LEU A 147 -11.06 10.43 1.59
CA LEU A 147 -10.30 10.85 0.41
C LEU A 147 -11.04 10.54 -0.89
N THR A 148 -11.65 9.35 -0.99
CA THR A 148 -12.44 8.93 -2.16
C THR A 148 -13.79 9.65 -2.28
N SER A 149 -14.21 10.35 -1.23
CA SER A 149 -15.40 11.22 -1.22
C SER A 149 -15.04 12.71 -1.37
N ASP A 150 -13.75 13.05 -1.49
CA ASP A 150 -13.29 14.43 -1.55
C ASP A 150 -13.70 15.10 -2.88
N PRO A 151 -14.40 16.26 -2.85
CA PRO A 151 -14.80 16.96 -4.07
C PRO A 151 -13.61 17.35 -4.97
N SER A 152 -12.43 17.65 -4.40
CA SER A 152 -11.25 17.99 -5.18
C SER A 152 -10.81 16.80 -6.02
N LEU A 153 -10.78 15.60 -5.45
CA LEU A 153 -10.42 14.39 -6.18
C LEU A 153 -11.37 14.15 -7.35
N SER A 154 -12.69 14.23 -7.10
CA SER A 154 -13.73 14.07 -8.13
C SER A 154 -13.57 15.06 -9.28
N ILE A 155 -13.29 16.34 -8.99
CA ILE A 155 -13.07 17.36 -10.02
C ILE A 155 -11.83 17.03 -10.88
N HIS A 156 -10.74 16.57 -10.26
CA HIS A 156 -9.53 16.23 -11.01
C HIS A 156 -9.73 14.96 -11.86
N LEU A 157 -10.41 13.95 -11.32
CA LEU A 157 -10.78 12.75 -12.07
C LEU A 157 -11.63 13.08 -13.31
N GLN A 158 -12.66 13.92 -13.15
CA GLN A 158 -13.50 14.37 -14.27
C GLN A 158 -12.69 15.09 -15.36
N LYS A 159 -11.74 15.95 -14.96
CA LYS A 159 -10.82 16.61 -15.91
C LYS A 159 -9.93 15.63 -16.66
N SER A 160 -9.62 14.49 -16.06
CA SER A 160 -8.85 13.39 -16.66
C SER A 160 -9.71 12.41 -17.48
N GLY A 161 -11.00 12.71 -17.69
CA GLY A 161 -11.92 11.89 -18.49
C GLY A 161 -12.61 10.77 -17.73
N PHE A 162 -12.54 10.77 -16.39
CA PHE A 162 -13.25 9.80 -15.55
C PHE A 162 -14.77 10.10 -15.50
N PRO A 163 -15.65 9.08 -15.56
CA PRO A 163 -17.10 9.28 -15.52
C PRO A 163 -17.58 9.93 -14.21
N SER A 164 -18.52 10.86 -14.29
CA SER A 164 -18.97 11.67 -13.14
C SER A 164 -19.85 10.94 -12.13
N GLU A 165 -20.45 9.80 -12.50
CA GLU A 165 -21.42 9.06 -11.68
C GLU A 165 -20.79 7.87 -10.93
N GLU A 166 -19.51 7.61 -11.16
CA GLU A 166 -18.83 6.46 -10.57
C GLU A 166 -18.45 6.69 -9.10
N ASN A 167 -18.67 5.67 -8.28
CA ASN A 167 -18.17 5.65 -6.91
C ASN A 167 -16.69 5.27 -6.92
N ILE A 168 -15.83 6.26 -6.68
CA ILE A 168 -14.36 6.12 -6.73
C ILE A 168 -13.87 4.93 -5.90
N LEU A 169 -14.44 4.72 -4.72
CA LEU A 169 -14.04 3.61 -3.84
C LEU A 169 -14.41 2.25 -4.44
N LEU A 170 -15.56 2.12 -5.10
CA LEU A 170 -15.92 0.89 -5.83
C LEU A 170 -15.05 0.69 -7.08
N CYS A 171 -14.60 1.76 -7.73
CA CYS A 171 -13.65 1.63 -8.84
C CYS A 171 -12.28 1.17 -8.35
N LEU A 172 -11.86 1.57 -7.13
CA LEU A 172 -10.69 0.98 -6.50
C LEU A 172 -10.89 -0.51 -6.17
N VAL A 173 -12.10 -0.94 -5.79
CA VAL A 173 -12.42 -2.37 -5.64
C VAL A 173 -12.22 -3.11 -6.96
N ASP A 174 -12.71 -2.57 -8.07
CA ASP A 174 -12.49 -3.15 -9.40
C ASP A 174 -11.01 -3.25 -9.75
N MET A 175 -10.24 -2.18 -9.47
CA MET A 175 -8.80 -2.18 -9.66
C MET A 175 -8.08 -3.24 -8.80
N TRP A 176 -8.52 -3.47 -7.57
CA TRP A 176 -7.97 -4.52 -6.70
C TRP A 176 -8.29 -5.92 -7.22
N LEU A 177 -9.53 -6.16 -7.63
CA LEU A 177 -9.94 -7.44 -8.22
C LEU A 177 -9.16 -7.74 -9.51
N GLU A 178 -8.93 -6.73 -10.34
CA GLU A 178 -8.22 -6.89 -11.61
C GLU A 178 -6.71 -7.09 -11.45
N LYS A 179 -6.07 -6.33 -10.53
CA LYS A 179 -4.61 -6.30 -10.41
C LYS A 179 -4.02 -7.25 -9.36
N VAL A 180 -4.85 -8.01 -8.63
CA VAL A 180 -4.37 -8.90 -7.55
C VAL A 180 -3.30 -9.88 -8.03
N ASP A 181 -3.37 -10.38 -9.26
CA ASP A 181 -2.36 -11.33 -9.76
C ASP A 181 -1.05 -10.70 -10.23
N ASN A 182 -1.00 -9.37 -10.34
CA ASN A 182 0.16 -8.60 -10.79
C ASN A 182 1.03 -8.07 -9.63
N VAL A 183 0.76 -8.50 -8.39
CA VAL A 183 1.46 -8.03 -7.20
C VAL A 183 2.08 -9.19 -6.42
N THR A 184 3.00 -8.86 -5.50
CA THR A 184 3.65 -9.85 -4.62
C THR A 184 2.63 -10.56 -3.71
N SER A 185 2.96 -11.76 -3.23
CA SER A 185 2.12 -12.52 -2.31
C SER A 185 1.68 -11.73 -1.06
N PHE A 186 2.60 -10.98 -0.47
CA PHE A 186 2.30 -10.09 0.64
C PHE A 186 1.27 -9.00 0.25
N GLN A 187 1.39 -8.42 -0.94
CA GLN A 187 0.41 -7.46 -1.46
C GLN A 187 -0.92 -8.14 -1.82
N LYS A 188 -0.93 -9.40 -2.29
CA LYS A 188 -2.16 -10.17 -2.48
C LYS A 188 -2.93 -10.33 -1.16
N LYS A 189 -2.23 -10.67 -0.07
CA LYS A 189 -2.82 -10.68 1.29
C LYS A 189 -3.40 -9.32 1.65
N THR A 190 -2.67 -8.23 1.41
CA THR A 190 -3.12 -6.86 1.67
C THR A 190 -4.38 -6.50 0.87
N ILE A 191 -4.41 -6.84 -0.41
CA ILE A 191 -5.58 -6.66 -1.28
C ILE A 191 -6.76 -7.49 -0.78
N GLY A 192 -6.56 -8.76 -0.43
CA GLY A 192 -7.60 -9.60 0.16
C GLY A 192 -8.19 -8.99 1.44
N LEU A 193 -7.34 -8.43 2.31
CA LEU A 193 -7.79 -7.73 3.51
C LEU A 193 -8.62 -6.50 3.16
N ALA A 194 -8.14 -5.67 2.24
CA ALA A 194 -8.86 -4.48 1.76
C ALA A 194 -10.24 -4.84 1.18
N LEU A 195 -10.29 -5.86 0.32
CA LEU A 195 -11.52 -6.39 -0.27
C LEU A 195 -12.47 -6.96 0.78
N SER A 196 -11.95 -7.58 1.84
CA SER A 196 -12.79 -8.03 2.96
C SER A 196 -13.35 -6.84 3.76
N ILE A 197 -12.55 -5.81 4.01
CA ILE A 197 -12.95 -4.61 4.78
C ILE A 197 -13.99 -3.81 4.02
N ILE A 198 -13.96 -3.78 2.69
CA ILE A 198 -14.96 -3.05 1.92
C ILE A 198 -16.39 -3.54 2.17
N LEU A 199 -16.55 -4.82 2.55
CA LEU A 199 -17.83 -5.42 2.88
C LEU A 199 -18.47 -4.84 4.15
N THR A 200 -17.68 -4.20 5.01
CA THR A 200 -18.16 -3.55 6.22
C THR A 200 -18.54 -2.09 5.98
N LEU A 201 -18.32 -1.56 4.79
CA LEU A 201 -18.75 -0.23 4.42
C LEU A 201 -20.22 -0.26 3.99
N ARG A 202 -20.95 0.81 4.28
CA ARG A 202 -22.37 0.95 3.92
C ARG A 202 -22.54 1.29 2.43
N LEU A 203 -22.04 0.43 1.56
CA LEU A 203 -22.08 0.54 0.10
C LEU A 203 -22.81 -0.67 -0.48
N PRO A 204 -24.14 -0.59 -0.70
CA PRO A 204 -24.92 -1.73 -1.17
C PRO A 204 -24.39 -2.37 -2.46
N GLN A 205 -23.80 -1.57 -3.35
CA GLN A 205 -23.21 -2.03 -4.61
C GLN A 205 -22.02 -2.99 -4.42
N VAL A 206 -21.43 -3.06 -3.21
CA VAL A 206 -20.37 -4.04 -2.91
C VAL A 206 -20.89 -5.48 -3.04
N LEU A 207 -22.18 -5.70 -2.81
CA LEU A 207 -22.82 -7.01 -2.90
C LEU A 207 -22.85 -7.55 -4.33
N ASP A 208 -22.83 -6.67 -5.34
CA ASP A 208 -22.78 -7.08 -6.75
C ASP A 208 -21.41 -7.65 -7.12
N LYS A 209 -20.38 -7.34 -6.32
CA LYS A 209 -19.00 -7.83 -6.47
C LYS A 209 -18.66 -8.96 -5.49
N LEU A 210 -19.61 -9.40 -4.66
CA LEU A 210 -19.37 -10.35 -3.57
C LEU A 210 -18.72 -11.65 -4.05
N ASP A 211 -19.16 -12.18 -5.20
CA ASP A 211 -18.58 -13.40 -5.79
C ASP A 211 -17.09 -13.26 -6.10
N GLN A 212 -16.72 -12.16 -6.77
CA GLN A 212 -15.33 -11.88 -7.14
C GLN A 212 -14.47 -11.61 -5.90
N ILE A 213 -14.99 -10.83 -4.94
CA ILE A 213 -14.33 -10.56 -3.65
C ILE A 213 -14.05 -11.87 -2.92
N MET A 214 -15.03 -12.77 -2.83
CA MET A 214 -14.87 -14.07 -2.18
C MET A 214 -13.87 -14.94 -2.93
N SER A 215 -13.94 -15.00 -4.26
CA SER A 215 -12.99 -15.75 -5.09
C SER A 215 -11.54 -15.31 -4.86
N VAL A 216 -11.28 -14.00 -4.81
CA VAL A 216 -9.93 -13.48 -4.50
C VAL A 216 -9.51 -13.83 -3.09
N CYS A 217 -10.37 -13.59 -2.10
CA CYS A 217 -10.05 -13.88 -0.70
C CYS A 217 -9.73 -15.37 -0.48
N THR A 218 -10.53 -16.29 -1.05
CA THR A 218 -10.30 -17.74 -0.91
C THR A 218 -9.05 -18.18 -1.65
N SER A 219 -8.80 -17.66 -2.85
CA SER A 219 -7.57 -17.93 -3.60
C SER A 219 -6.33 -17.53 -2.80
N VAL A 220 -6.33 -16.34 -2.20
CA VAL A 220 -5.20 -15.84 -1.40
C VAL A 220 -5.01 -16.65 -0.11
N ILE A 221 -6.11 -17.00 0.60
CA ILE A 221 -6.03 -17.84 1.81
C ILE A 221 -5.44 -19.22 1.47
N MET A 222 -5.91 -19.83 0.38
CA MET A 222 -5.47 -21.18 0.00
C MET A 222 -4.07 -21.20 -0.63
N GLY A 223 -3.64 -20.10 -1.25
CA GLY A 223 -2.30 -19.95 -1.82
C GLY A 223 -1.22 -19.54 -0.81
N GLY A 224 -1.59 -19.06 0.38
CA GLY A 224 -0.69 -18.48 1.39
C GLY A 224 0.28 -19.44 2.10
N SER A 225 0.53 -20.64 1.56
CA SER A 225 1.39 -21.66 2.17
C SER A 225 2.82 -21.70 1.63
N GLU A 226 3.18 -21.00 0.55
CA GLU A 226 4.45 -21.23 -0.15
C GLU A 226 5.57 -20.22 0.18
N ASP A 227 5.26 -18.96 0.50
CA ASP A 227 6.26 -17.88 0.50
C ASP A 227 6.99 -17.58 1.82
N LEU A 228 6.60 -18.20 2.94
CA LEU A 228 7.35 -18.04 4.20
C LEU A 228 8.70 -18.79 4.18
N SER A 229 8.94 -19.62 3.16
CA SER A 229 10.11 -20.49 3.10
C SER A 229 11.31 -19.89 2.34
N GLU A 230 11.12 -18.85 1.51
CA GLU A 230 12.21 -18.35 0.65
C GLU A 230 13.00 -17.18 1.25
N GLU A 231 12.45 -16.39 2.17
CA GLU A 231 13.19 -15.28 2.82
C GLU A 231 13.92 -15.68 4.12
N GLU A 232 13.69 -16.87 4.68
CA GLU A 232 14.41 -17.35 5.88
C GLU A 232 15.81 -17.91 5.59
N SER A 233 16.17 -18.15 4.31
CA SER A 233 17.49 -18.67 3.92
C SER A 233 18.51 -17.55 3.66
N SER A 234 18.80 -16.75 4.68
CA SER A 234 19.99 -15.89 4.71
C SER A 234 20.77 -16.20 5.98
N SER A 235 21.51 -17.30 5.94
CA SER A 235 22.53 -17.67 6.92
C SER A 235 23.59 -16.55 7.04
N ASP A 236 23.39 -15.60 7.94
CA ASP A 236 24.46 -14.73 8.44
C ASP A 236 25.09 -15.39 9.68
N ASN A 237 25.78 -16.50 9.45
CA ASN A 237 26.78 -17.01 10.39
C ASN A 237 28.06 -16.20 10.21
N VAL A 238 28.21 -15.09 10.93
CA VAL A 238 29.54 -14.51 11.18
C VAL A 238 29.67 -14.07 12.63
N SER A 239 30.45 -14.84 13.38
CA SER A 239 30.97 -14.44 14.67
C SER A 239 31.80 -13.15 14.52
N SER A 240 31.50 -12.08 15.25
CA SER A 240 32.53 -11.10 15.60
C SER A 240 32.16 -10.32 16.86
N SER A 241 33.11 -10.27 17.79
CA SER A 241 33.06 -9.58 19.08
C SER A 241 33.33 -8.08 18.92
N LYS A 242 32.45 -7.35 18.24
CA LYS A 242 32.42 -5.87 18.22
C LYS A 242 30.99 -5.38 18.46
N PRO A 243 30.77 -4.20 19.07
CA PRO A 243 29.44 -3.60 19.15
C PRO A 243 28.96 -3.33 17.71
N HIS A 244 28.10 -4.21 17.20
CA HIS A 244 27.70 -4.21 15.80
C HIS A 244 26.56 -3.21 15.62
N VAL A 245 26.82 -2.12 14.90
CA VAL A 245 25.74 -1.26 14.36
C VAL A 245 24.87 -2.15 13.46
N PRO A 246 23.55 -2.28 13.70
CA PRO A 246 22.70 -3.11 12.87
C PRO A 246 22.79 -2.64 11.41
N SER A 247 23.08 -3.57 10.49
CA SER A 247 23.17 -3.25 9.07
C SER A 247 21.84 -2.66 8.57
N LYS A 248 21.88 -1.84 7.51
CA LYS A 248 20.68 -1.34 6.83
C LYS A 248 19.70 -2.47 6.52
N GLU A 249 20.23 -3.59 6.03
CA GLU A 249 19.43 -4.76 5.66
C GLU A 249 18.73 -5.38 6.88
N LEU A 250 19.42 -5.50 8.02
CA LEU A 250 18.80 -5.98 9.26
C LEU A 250 17.67 -5.06 9.72
N ARG A 251 17.89 -3.74 9.71
CA ARG A 251 16.86 -2.76 10.10
C ARG A 251 15.64 -2.82 9.17
N ARG A 252 15.88 -2.94 7.86
CA ARG A 252 14.85 -3.07 6.83
C ARG A 252 14.03 -4.35 7.02
N ARG A 253 14.68 -5.48 7.28
CA ARG A 253 14.02 -6.76 7.57
C ARG A 253 13.16 -6.69 8.84
N GLN A 254 13.71 -6.13 9.92
CA GLN A 254 12.96 -5.94 11.18
C GLN A 254 11.73 -5.06 10.99
N MET A 255 11.85 -3.98 10.23
CA MET A 255 10.72 -3.12 9.87
C MET A 255 9.65 -3.89 9.08
N LYS A 256 10.04 -4.64 8.03
CA LYS A 256 9.13 -5.49 7.25
C LYS A 256 8.39 -6.51 8.13
N LEU A 257 9.10 -7.16 9.05
CA LEU A 257 8.49 -8.12 9.98
C LEU A 257 7.51 -7.44 10.95
N SER A 258 7.79 -6.19 11.32
CA SER A 258 6.95 -5.37 12.21
C SER A 258 5.75 -4.73 11.50
N ASP A 259 5.52 -5.01 10.21
CA ASP A 259 4.36 -4.51 9.48
C ASP A 259 3.06 -4.93 10.21
N PRO A 260 2.19 -3.97 10.61
CA PRO A 260 0.94 -4.29 11.27
C PRO A 260 0.06 -5.27 10.50
N ILE A 261 0.14 -5.29 9.15
CA ILE A 261 -0.63 -6.21 8.30
C ILE A 261 -0.19 -7.68 8.50
N ASN A 262 1.06 -7.93 8.91
CA ASN A 262 1.50 -9.31 9.21
C ASN A 262 0.69 -9.93 10.35
N GLN A 263 0.22 -9.10 11.30
CA GLN A 263 -0.54 -9.55 12.47
C GLN A 263 -2.02 -9.78 12.17
N ILE A 264 -2.50 -9.41 10.98
CA ILE A 264 -3.91 -9.57 10.59
C ILE A 264 -4.06 -10.88 9.81
N SER A 265 -4.92 -11.78 10.30
CA SER A 265 -5.33 -12.99 9.56
C SER A 265 -6.41 -12.64 8.54
N LEU A 266 -6.18 -13.01 7.28
CA LEU A 266 -7.16 -12.81 6.22
C LEU A 266 -8.41 -13.66 6.45
N GLU A 267 -8.25 -14.89 6.94
CA GLU A 267 -9.33 -15.81 7.26
C GLU A 267 -10.27 -15.23 8.31
N ASN A 268 -9.72 -14.68 9.39
CA ASN A 268 -10.50 -14.07 10.45
C ASN A 268 -11.17 -12.78 9.96
N SER A 269 -10.43 -11.93 9.23
CA SER A 269 -10.97 -10.71 8.63
C SER A 269 -12.16 -11.00 7.71
N VAL A 270 -12.06 -11.98 6.81
CA VAL A 270 -13.16 -12.36 5.90
C VAL A 270 -14.37 -12.87 6.69
N ARG A 271 -14.17 -13.71 7.70
CA ARG A 271 -15.26 -14.25 8.53
C ARG A 271 -16.01 -13.13 9.26
N ASP A 272 -15.27 -12.26 9.94
CA ASP A 272 -15.85 -11.19 10.77
C ASP A 272 -16.51 -10.11 9.90
N ASN A 273 -15.90 -9.79 8.75
CA ASN A 273 -16.43 -8.79 7.83
C ASN A 273 -17.65 -9.29 7.05
N LEU A 274 -17.74 -10.59 6.73
CA LEU A 274 -18.96 -11.19 6.18
C LEU A 274 -20.12 -11.14 7.18
N GLN A 275 -19.85 -11.43 8.45
CA GLN A 275 -20.87 -11.31 9.50
C GLN A 275 -21.36 -9.87 9.66
N THR A 276 -20.44 -8.91 9.60
CA THR A 276 -20.75 -7.48 9.62
C THR A 276 -21.57 -7.09 8.39
N CYS A 277 -21.17 -7.53 7.19
CA CYS A 277 -21.86 -7.29 5.93
C CYS A 277 -23.30 -7.84 5.96
N SER A 278 -23.48 -9.06 6.48
CA SER A 278 -24.79 -9.67 6.71
C SER A 278 -25.67 -8.80 7.62
N SER A 279 -25.09 -8.27 8.70
CA SER A 279 -25.80 -7.41 9.64
C SER A 279 -26.17 -6.04 9.03
N LEU A 280 -25.34 -5.51 8.13
CA LEU A 280 -25.57 -4.22 7.46
C LEU A 280 -26.63 -4.29 6.36
N HIS A 281 -26.68 -5.38 5.61
CA HIS A 281 -27.48 -5.47 4.38
C HIS A 281 -28.62 -6.50 4.44
N GLY A 282 -28.69 -7.34 5.48
CA GLY A 282 -29.81 -8.25 5.74
C GLY A 282 -30.19 -9.12 4.55
N GLU A 283 -31.43 -9.00 4.07
CA GLU A 283 -31.95 -9.80 2.96
C GLU A 283 -31.17 -9.62 1.65
N SER A 284 -30.68 -8.41 1.36
CA SER A 284 -29.88 -8.16 0.16
C SER A 284 -28.56 -8.95 0.20
N PHE A 285 -27.96 -9.10 1.38
CA PHE A 285 -26.79 -9.96 1.55
C PHE A 285 -27.15 -11.43 1.36
N ASN A 286 -28.26 -11.90 1.94
CA ASN A 286 -28.71 -13.29 1.77
C ASN A 286 -28.97 -13.62 0.29
N ALA A 287 -29.56 -12.69 -0.46
CA ALA A 287 -29.74 -12.82 -1.90
C ALA A 287 -28.41 -12.82 -2.67
N ALA A 288 -27.43 -12.02 -2.26
CA ALA A 288 -26.09 -12.02 -2.85
C ALA A 288 -25.34 -13.33 -2.57
N ILE A 289 -25.37 -13.84 -1.34
CA ILE A 289 -24.80 -15.15 -0.96
C ILE A 289 -25.45 -16.28 -1.76
N GLY A 290 -26.77 -16.24 -1.96
CA GLY A 290 -27.49 -17.24 -2.76
C GLY A 290 -27.13 -17.23 -4.25
N ARG A 291 -26.53 -16.15 -4.76
CA ARG A 291 -26.05 -16.01 -6.15
C ARG A 291 -24.58 -16.40 -6.32
N LEU A 292 -23.84 -16.67 -5.24
CA LEU A 292 -22.45 -17.09 -5.32
C LEU A 292 -22.31 -18.36 -6.15
N HIS A 293 -21.27 -18.41 -6.99
CA HIS A 293 -20.98 -19.61 -7.75
C HIS A 293 -20.67 -20.77 -6.79
N PRO A 294 -21.20 -22.00 -7.03
CA PRO A 294 -21.03 -23.12 -6.11
C PRO A 294 -19.57 -23.47 -5.79
N SER A 295 -18.66 -23.27 -6.75
CA SER A 295 -17.22 -23.50 -6.52
C SER A 295 -16.64 -22.48 -5.52
N VAL A 296 -17.01 -21.20 -5.64
CA VAL A 296 -16.55 -20.14 -4.74
C VAL A 296 -17.10 -20.38 -3.34
N LEU A 297 -18.37 -20.79 -3.22
CA LEU A 297 -18.97 -21.13 -1.93
C LEU A 297 -18.26 -22.32 -1.27
N ASN A 298 -17.92 -23.37 -2.03
CA ASN A 298 -17.19 -24.52 -1.49
C ASN A 298 -15.76 -24.14 -1.08
N GLN A 299 -15.05 -23.36 -1.90
CA GLN A 299 -13.73 -22.83 -1.56
C GLN A 299 -13.80 -21.93 -0.32
N LEU A 300 -14.84 -21.13 -0.17
CA LEU A 300 -15.06 -20.28 1.00
C LEU A 300 -15.23 -21.11 2.26
N LYS A 301 -16.05 -22.15 2.21
CA LYS A 301 -16.20 -23.09 3.34
C LYS A 301 -14.88 -23.75 3.71
N GLN A 302 -14.13 -24.21 2.71
CA GLN A 302 -12.83 -24.84 2.92
C GLN A 302 -11.81 -23.86 3.52
N ALA A 303 -11.64 -22.68 2.90
CA ALA A 303 -10.71 -21.65 3.32
C ALA A 303 -10.99 -21.16 4.75
N LEU A 304 -12.28 -20.99 5.09
CA LEU A 304 -12.70 -20.52 6.41
C LEU A 304 -12.91 -21.64 7.44
N LYS A 305 -12.67 -22.90 7.06
CA LYS A 305 -12.88 -24.11 7.90
C LYS A 305 -14.30 -24.15 8.47
N MET A 306 -15.29 -23.80 7.66
CA MET A 306 -16.70 -23.89 8.02
C MET A 306 -17.19 -25.34 7.91
N PRO A 307 -18.12 -25.76 8.78
CA PRO A 307 -18.73 -27.08 8.72
C PRO A 307 -19.57 -27.31 7.45
#